data_AF-A0AAD7GUA8-F1
#
_entry.id   AF-A0AAD7GUA8-F1
#
_cell.length_a   1.000
_cell.length_b   1.000
_cell.length_c   1.000
_cell.angle_alpha   90.00
_cell.angle_beta   90.00
_cell.angle_gamma   90.00
#
_symmetry.space_group_name_H-M   'P 1'
#
loop_
_entity.id
_entity.type
_entity.pdbx_description
1 polymer ?
#
loop_
_entity_poly.entity_id
_entity_poly.type
_entity_poly.pdbx_seq_one_letter_code
_entity_poly.pdbx_strand_id
1 'polypeptide(L)'
;MEDATASHFLLADSAKIDAGGNGNGAGFINALEAWALQQEGFYVVELEAQVGTVGFYERWGYTSQRSEPYLRERTPHLLTKKDLRV
;
A
#
# COMPACT_ATOMS: atom_id res chain seq x y z
N MET A 1 -12.40 24.63 -14.43
CA MET A 1 -10.96 24.29 -14.42
C MET A 1 -10.79 23.33 -13.26
N GLU A 2 -11.15 22.08 -13.48
CA GLU A 2 -11.10 21.03 -12.46
C GLU A 2 -9.78 20.30 -12.66
N ASP A 3 -8.74 20.74 -11.96
CA ASP A 3 -7.47 20.03 -11.89
C ASP A 3 -7.59 18.95 -10.82
N ALA A 4 -8.26 17.86 -11.18
CA ALA A 4 -8.29 16.63 -10.41
C ALA A 4 -7.13 15.75 -10.88
N THR A 5 -5.90 16.17 -10.62
CA THR A 5 -4.72 15.33 -10.81
C THR A 5 -4.85 14.15 -9.86
N ALA A 6 -5.33 13.01 -10.34
CA ALA A 6 -5.42 11.77 -9.59
C ALA A 6 -4.00 11.39 -9.12
N SER A 7 -3.67 11.77 -7.89
CA SER A 7 -2.32 11.69 -7.32
C SER A 7 -2.14 10.47 -6.41
N HIS A 8 -3.18 9.64 -6.28
CA HIS A 8 -3.26 8.56 -5.31
C HIS A 8 -3.77 7.30 -5.99
N PHE A 9 -3.03 6.21 -5.80
CA PHE A 9 -3.49 4.87 -6.14
C PHE A 9 -3.82 4.13 -4.84
N LEU A 10 -5.11 3.86 -4.61
CA LEU A 10 -5.58 3.08 -3.46
C LEU A 10 -5.62 1.61 -3.85
N LEU A 11 -4.74 0.81 -3.27
CA LEU A 11 -4.77 -0.64 -3.39
C LEU A 11 -5.78 -1.19 -2.37
N ALA A 12 -7.06 -1.12 -2.72
CA ALA A 12 -8.16 -1.54 -1.85
C ALA A 12 -8.29 -3.08 -1.72
N ASP A 13 -7.68 -3.86 -2.61
CA ASP A 13 -7.98 -5.30 -2.65
C ASP A 13 -6.81 -6.19 -3.11
N SER A 14 -5.59 -5.91 -2.65
CA SER A 14 -4.52 -6.92 -2.75
C SER A 14 -4.70 -7.95 -1.63
N ALA A 15 -5.79 -8.71 -1.76
CA ALA A 15 -6.02 -9.93 -1.03
C ALA A 15 -4.73 -10.75 -1.00
N LYS A 16 -4.18 -10.93 0.21
CA LYS A 16 -3.11 -11.90 0.48
C LYS A 16 -1.88 -11.72 -0.41
N ILE A 17 -1.23 -10.56 -0.34
CA ILE A 17 0.22 -10.51 -0.61
C ILE A 17 0.86 -11.53 0.33
N ASP A 18 1.23 -12.67 -0.23
CA ASP A 18 1.63 -13.92 0.43
C ASP A 18 2.52 -13.68 1.65
N ALA A 19 1.89 -13.60 2.83
CA ALA A 19 2.56 -13.59 4.12
C ALA A 19 3.19 -14.96 4.47
N GLY A 20 3.12 -15.94 3.56
CA GLY A 20 3.69 -17.29 3.68
C GLY A 20 5.22 -17.36 3.58
N GLY A 21 5.93 -16.23 3.50
CA GLY A 21 7.38 -16.19 3.72
C GLY A 21 8.25 -16.59 2.52
N ASN A 22 7.68 -16.75 1.32
CA ASN A 22 8.42 -17.15 0.10
C ASN A 22 8.94 -15.96 -0.75
N GLY A 23 8.82 -14.71 -0.28
CA GLY A 23 9.31 -13.53 -1.01
C GLY A 23 8.43 -13.06 -2.17
N ASN A 24 7.34 -13.76 -2.49
CA ASN A 24 6.39 -13.37 -3.55
C ASN A 24 5.75 -12.00 -3.31
N GLY A 25 5.51 -11.66 -2.05
CA GLY A 25 4.87 -10.39 -1.70
C GLY A 25 5.73 -9.16 -1.99
N ALA A 26 7.05 -9.30 -1.84
CA ALA A 26 8.02 -8.27 -2.17
C ALA A 26 8.07 -8.00 -3.68
N GLY A 27 8.14 -9.06 -4.49
CA GLY A 27 8.17 -8.94 -5.95
C GLY A 27 6.92 -8.26 -6.50
N PHE A 28 5.75 -8.59 -5.95
CA PHE A 28 4.50 -7.95 -6.32
C PHE A 28 4.50 -6.45 -5.99
N ILE A 29 4.88 -6.05 -4.77
CA ILE A 29 4.93 -4.63 -4.38
C ILE A 29 5.89 -3.85 -5.28
N ASN A 30 7.08 -4.38 -5.56
CA ASN A 30 8.02 -3.71 -6.48
C ASN A 30 7.45 -3.52 -7.89
N ALA A 31 6.81 -4.56 -8.45
CA ALA A 31 6.22 -4.47 -9.78
C ALA A 31 5.06 -3.45 -9.81
N LEU A 32 4.26 -3.42 -8.76
CA LEU A 32 3.16 -2.48 -8.60
C LEU A 32 3.65 -1.04 -8.46
N GLU A 33 4.63 -0.77 -7.59
CA GLU A 33 5.22 0.55 -7.41
C GLU A 33 5.84 1.06 -8.72
N ALA A 34 6.55 0.20 -9.44
CA ALA A 34 7.14 0.54 -10.74
C ALA A 34 6.06 0.86 -11.79
N TRP A 35 4.99 0.06 -11.87
CA TRP A 35 3.87 0.32 -12.77
C TRP A 35 3.17 1.64 -12.41
N ALA A 36 2.86 1.85 -11.13
CA ALA A 36 2.19 3.06 -10.64
C ALA A 36 2.97 4.33 -11.02
N LEU A 37 4.29 4.34 -10.78
CA LEU A 37 5.14 5.48 -11.06
C LEU A 37 5.38 5.69 -12.57
N GLN A 38 5.68 4.63 -13.31
CA GLN A 38 6.18 4.75 -14.68
C GLN A 38 5.08 4.77 -15.74
N GLN A 39 3.96 4.08 -15.51
CA GLN A 39 2.90 3.95 -16.51
C GLN A 39 1.76 4.93 -16.27
N GLU A 40 1.41 5.15 -15.01
CA GLU A 40 0.25 5.97 -14.64
C GLU A 40 0.63 7.33 -14.03
N GLY A 41 1.91 7.54 -13.70
CA GLY A 41 2.38 8.78 -13.06
C GLY A 41 1.91 8.95 -11.61
N PHE A 42 1.39 7.89 -10.98
CA PHE A 42 1.06 7.90 -9.56
C PHE A 42 2.34 7.88 -8.72
N TYR A 43 2.41 8.79 -7.77
CA TYR A 43 3.58 8.94 -6.90
C TYR A 43 3.28 8.64 -5.44
N VAL A 44 2.02 8.35 -5.09
CA VAL A 44 1.63 7.88 -3.76
C VAL A 44 0.88 6.56 -3.89
N VAL A 45 1.36 5.54 -3.19
CA VAL A 45 0.65 4.27 -3.00
C VAL A 45 0.04 4.26 -1.63
N GLU A 46 -1.26 4.03 -1.54
CA GLU A 46 -1.99 3.82 -0.29
C GLU A 46 -2.56 2.41 -0.25
N LEU A 47 -2.48 1.76 0.91
CA LEU A 47 -2.97 0.41 1.15
C LEU A 47 -3.66 0.30 2.50
N GLU A 48 -4.68 -0.56 2.56
CA GLU A 48 -5.33 -0.99 3.79
C GLU A 48 -4.57 -2.20 4.35
N ALA A 49 -3.56 -1.98 5.20
CA ALA A 49 -2.77 -3.07 5.76
C ALA A 49 -3.52 -3.73 6.91
N GLN A 50 -3.57 -5.06 6.97
CA GLN A 50 -3.92 -5.76 8.20
C GLN A 50 -2.92 -5.39 9.29
N VAL A 51 -3.39 -5.14 10.52
CA VAL A 51 -2.51 -4.74 11.63
C VAL A 51 -1.34 -5.72 11.82
N GLY A 52 -1.55 -7.01 11.62
CA GLY A 52 -0.50 -8.04 11.71
C GLY A 52 0.58 -7.99 10.63
N THR A 53 0.36 -7.26 9.52
CA THR A 53 1.30 -7.14 8.40
C THR A 53 1.90 -5.74 8.27
N VAL A 54 1.50 -4.76 9.11
CA VAL A 54 2.02 -3.38 9.08
C VAL A 54 3.55 -3.34 9.10
N GLY A 55 4.20 -4.09 10.00
CA GLY A 55 5.66 -4.10 10.10
C GLY A 55 6.37 -4.62 8.84
N PHE A 56 5.71 -5.40 7.99
CA PHE A 56 6.25 -5.78 6.67
C PHE A 56 6.32 -4.57 5.75
N TYR A 57 5.24 -3.79 5.65
CA TYR A 57 5.18 -2.60 4.81
C TYR A 57 6.04 -1.45 5.36
N GLU A 58 6.15 -1.29 6.69
CA GLU A 58 7.04 -0.29 7.29
C GLU A 58 8.51 -0.52 6.95
N ARG A 59 8.97 -1.79 6.95
CA ARG A 59 10.33 -2.14 6.48
C ARG A 59 10.55 -1.85 5.00
N TRP A 60 9.47 -1.69 4.23
CA TRP A 60 9.45 -1.37 2.81
C TRP A 60 9.32 0.12 2.51
N GLY A 61 9.37 0.96 3.55
CA GLY A 61 9.32 2.43 3.43
C GLY A 61 7.91 2.99 3.46
N TYR A 62 6.89 2.17 3.73
CA TYR A 62 5.55 2.69 3.98
C TYR A 62 5.45 3.30 5.39
N THR A 63 4.55 4.25 5.54
CA THR A 63 4.17 4.86 6.81
C THR A 63 2.71 4.57 7.09
N SER A 64 2.44 3.86 8.18
CA SER A 64 1.06 3.64 8.66
C SER A 64 0.54 4.88 9.39
N GLN A 65 -0.75 5.15 9.23
CA GLN A 65 -1.41 6.21 9.98
C GLN A 65 -1.39 5.88 11.48
N ARG A 66 -1.16 6.91 12.32
CA ARG A 66 -1.18 6.78 13.79
C ARG A 66 -2.59 6.70 14.39
N SER A 67 -3.61 6.52 13.55
CA SER A 67 -5.00 6.38 13.97
C SER A 67 -5.30 5.00 14.55
N GLU A 68 -6.47 4.86 15.18
CA GLU A 68 -6.95 3.55 15.63
C GLU A 68 -7.26 2.64 14.43
N PRO A 69 -6.96 1.33 14.51
CA PRO A 69 -7.34 0.39 13.46
C PRO A 69 -8.85 0.34 13.25
N TYR A 70 -9.28 0.23 12.00
CA TYR A 70 -10.68 0.01 11.64
C TYR A 70 -10.91 -1.46 11.25
N LEU A 71 -12.14 -1.94 11.44
CA LEU A 71 -12.50 -3.30 11.07
C LEU A 71 -12.97 -3.34 9.62
N ARG A 72 -12.35 -4.22 8.83
CA ARG A 72 -12.82 -4.64 7.50
C ARG A 72 -12.89 -6.15 7.49
N GLU A 73 -14.06 -6.70 7.15
CA GLU A 73 -14.30 -8.15 7.15
C GLU A 73 -13.87 -8.86 8.44
N ARG A 74 -14.13 -8.22 9.59
CA ARG A 74 -13.76 -8.70 10.94
C ARG A 74 -12.25 -8.76 11.21
N THR A 75 -11.43 -8.21 10.32
CA THR A 75 -9.97 -8.11 10.48
C THR A 75 -9.59 -6.64 10.69
N PRO A 76 -8.74 -6.32 11.68
CA PRO A 76 -8.31 -4.94 11.92
C PRO A 76 -7.29 -4.49 10.88
N HIS A 77 -7.49 -3.28 10.34
CA HIS A 77 -6.65 -2.68 9.31
C HIS A 77 -6.22 -1.26 9.69
N LEU A 78 -5.10 -0.82 9.09
CA LEU A 78 -4.60 0.54 9.13
C LEU A 78 -4.30 1.02 7.71
N LEU A 79 -4.70 2.25 7.41
CA LEU A 79 -4.26 2.92 6.19
C LEU A 79 -2.75 3.17 6.27
N THR A 80 -2.06 2.84 5.20
CA THR A 80 -0.61 2.83 5.12
C THR A 80 -0.19 3.35 3.76
N LYS A 81 0.80 4.25 3.70
CA LYS A 81 1.14 4.94 2.47
C LYS A 81 2.64 5.07 2.23
N LYS A 82 3.05 5.20 0.98
CA LYS A 82 4.43 5.45 0.57
C LYS A 82 4.46 6.47 -0.57
N ASP A 83 5.34 7.46 -0.47
CA ASP A 83 5.69 8.34 -1.59
C ASP A 83 6.79 7.64 -2.41
N LEU A 84 6.62 7.58 -3.74
CA LEU A 84 7.53 6.90 -4.66
C LEU A 84 8.57 7.85 -5.30
N ARG A 85 8.57 9.15 -4.96
CA ARG A 85 9.51 10.15 -5.52
C ARG A 85 10.82 10.31 -4.75
N VAL A 86 10.99 9.56 -3.66
CA VAL A 86 12.19 9.59 -2.80
C VAL A 86 13.34 8.79 -3.36
#